data_AF-A0A6N0JN43-F1
#
_entry.id   AF-A0A6N0JN43-F1
#
_cell.length_a   1.000
_cell.length_b   1.000
_cell.length_c   1.000
_cell.angle_alpha   90.00
_cell.angle_beta   90.00
_cell.angle_gamma   90.00
#
_symmetry.space_group_name_H-M   'P 1'
#
loop_
_entity.id
_entity.type
_entity.pdbx_description
1 polymer ?
#
loop_
_entity_poly.entity_id
_entity_poly.type
_entity_poly.pdbx_seq_one_letter_code
_entity_poly.pdbx_strand_id
1 'polypeptide(L)'
;MSRNRAGAARGGHAARLVAGIAAGIVLAVALASGVRAQLPPPATEEPQAWPEAETVRMLLRADAAAALADCRVPGICPAGAGSAPASGPAAPAARSLDDIRVLAIFGMARSLRVDLNVNGAVLRYQSGRGAPIAGAAVAGAYQLLAIEDACVRLSRDGLERIACLDLGRAHP
;
A
#
# COMPACT_ATOMS: atom_id res chain seq x y z
N MET A 1 -39.26 -23.90 -47.74
CA MET A 1 -39.64 -22.94 -48.81
C MET A 1 -39.17 -21.56 -48.34
N SER A 2 -37.97 -21.13 -48.72
CA SER A 2 -37.64 -20.38 -49.95
C SER A 2 -38.26 -18.97 -50.01
N ARG A 3 -37.43 -17.99 -49.61
CA ARG A 3 -37.11 -16.66 -50.20
C ARG A 3 -38.24 -15.71 -50.67
N ASN A 4 -38.16 -14.45 -50.24
CA ASN A 4 -37.72 -13.27 -51.04
C ASN A 4 -37.92 -11.98 -50.19
N ARG A 5 -36.90 -11.15 -49.90
CA ARG A 5 -36.36 -10.01 -50.71
C ARG A 5 -37.45 -9.03 -51.17
N ALA A 6 -37.30 -7.71 -51.24
CA ALA A 6 -36.29 -6.71 -50.91
C ALA A 6 -36.95 -5.35 -51.29
N GLY A 7 -36.45 -4.20 -50.83
CA GLY A 7 -36.91 -2.93 -51.40
C GLY A 7 -36.46 -1.69 -50.65
N ALA A 8 -35.26 -1.21 -50.98
CA ALA A 8 -34.77 0.11 -50.62
C ALA A 8 -35.40 1.21 -51.50
N ALA A 9 -35.48 2.43 -50.97
CA ALA A 9 -34.86 3.66 -51.49
C ALA A 9 -35.75 4.93 -51.48
N ARG A 10 -35.03 6.06 -51.34
CA ARG A 10 -35.38 7.48 -51.63
C ARG A 10 -36.16 8.19 -50.51
N GLY A 11 -35.81 9.39 -50.06
CA GLY A 11 -34.91 10.43 -50.56
C GLY A 11 -35.63 11.78 -50.52
N GLY A 12 -34.99 12.82 -49.95
CA GLY A 12 -35.45 14.22 -49.97
C GLY A 12 -34.94 14.95 -48.71
N HIS A 13 -33.84 15.70 -48.74
CA HIS A 13 -33.55 17.01 -49.36
C HIS A 13 -34.02 18.22 -48.55
N ALA A 14 -33.07 19.16 -48.43
CA ALA A 14 -33.18 20.60 -48.17
C ALA A 14 -33.38 21.00 -46.70
N ALA A 15 -32.41 21.64 -46.02
CA ALA A 15 -31.87 23.00 -46.22
C ALA A 15 -32.31 23.83 -44.99
N ARG A 16 -31.44 24.18 -44.04
CA ARG A 16 -30.47 25.30 -43.99
C ARG A 16 -31.02 26.46 -43.13
N LEU A 17 -30.07 27.19 -42.50
CA LEU A 17 -30.15 28.57 -41.96
C LEU A 17 -30.73 28.67 -40.52
N VAL A 18 -30.20 29.44 -39.54
CA VAL A 18 -29.37 30.67 -39.53
C VAL A 18 -28.56 30.75 -38.20
N ALA A 19 -27.41 31.42 -38.27
CA ALA A 19 -26.54 31.82 -37.17
C ALA A 19 -26.94 33.16 -36.49
N GLY A 20 -26.50 33.37 -35.25
CA GLY A 20 -26.55 34.66 -34.53
C GLY A 20 -26.94 34.43 -33.06
N ILE A 21 -26.34 35.05 -32.05
CA ILE A 21 -25.89 36.43 -31.94
C ILE A 21 -24.74 36.50 -30.91
N ALA A 22 -23.69 37.24 -31.26
CA ALA A 22 -22.63 37.69 -30.36
C ALA A 22 -23.03 39.00 -29.64
N ALA A 23 -22.29 39.33 -28.57
CA ALA A 23 -22.35 40.50 -27.67
C ALA A 23 -23.04 40.18 -26.33
N GLY A 24 -22.45 40.34 -25.14
CA GLY A 24 -21.28 41.10 -24.72
C GLY A 24 -21.70 42.01 -23.56
N ILE A 25 -21.12 41.87 -22.36
CA ILE A 25 -21.05 42.90 -21.31
C ILE A 25 -19.76 42.66 -20.51
N VAL A 26 -19.08 43.78 -20.27
CA VAL A 26 -17.75 43.99 -19.70
C VAL A 26 -17.87 44.35 -18.21
N LEU A 27 -16.75 44.25 -17.47
CA LEU A 27 -16.40 44.89 -16.18
C LEU A 27 -16.84 44.12 -14.91
N ALA A 28 -16.01 43.87 -13.90
CA ALA A 28 -14.88 44.67 -13.40
C ALA A 28 -13.78 43.80 -12.75
N VAL A 29 -12.52 44.07 -13.12
CA VAL A 29 -11.35 43.67 -12.33
C VAL A 29 -11.17 44.75 -11.25
N ALA A 30 -11.52 44.42 -10.02
CA ALA A 30 -11.22 45.27 -8.87
C ALA A 30 -9.70 45.34 -8.70
N LEU A 31 -9.15 46.55 -8.84
CA LEU A 31 -7.79 46.89 -8.46
C LEU A 31 -7.69 46.80 -6.93
N ALA A 32 -7.37 45.62 -6.42
CA ALA A 32 -6.85 45.49 -5.07
C ALA A 32 -5.39 45.97 -5.09
N SER A 33 -5.21 47.29 -5.02
CA SER A 33 -3.93 47.93 -4.67
C SER A 33 -3.64 47.58 -3.21
N GLY A 34 -3.15 46.36 -3.00
CA GLY A 34 -2.63 45.91 -1.72
C GLY A 34 -1.42 46.76 -1.37
N VAL A 35 -1.62 47.73 -0.48
CA VAL A 35 -0.54 48.35 0.29
C VAL A 35 0.07 47.21 1.10
N ARG A 36 1.11 46.57 0.57
CA ARG A 36 1.98 45.72 1.38
C ARG A 36 2.75 46.66 2.28
N ALA A 37 2.25 46.86 3.50
CA ALA A 37 3.11 47.24 4.61
C ALA A 37 4.22 46.20 4.67
N GLN A 38 5.43 46.57 4.26
CA GLN A 38 6.62 45.75 4.44
C GLN A 38 6.89 45.71 5.94
N LEU A 39 6.39 44.66 6.60
CA LEU A 39 6.85 44.30 7.94
C LEU A 39 8.36 44.02 7.83
N PRO A 40 9.21 44.59 8.71
CA PRO A 40 10.60 44.18 8.81
C PRO A 40 10.64 42.67 9.08
N PRO A 41 11.63 41.94 8.53
CA PRO A 41 11.76 40.52 8.80
C PRO A 41 11.86 40.31 10.32
N PRO A 42 11.16 39.31 10.88
CA PRO A 42 11.35 38.98 12.29
C PRO A 42 12.84 38.67 12.49
N ALA A 43 13.43 39.25 13.54
CA ALA A 43 14.78 38.90 13.95
C ALA A 43 14.84 37.37 14.05
N THR A 44 15.77 36.76 13.33
CA THR A 44 16.06 35.34 13.46
C THR A 44 16.60 35.13 14.85
N GLU A 45 15.71 34.74 15.77
CA GLU A 45 16.08 34.21 17.07
C GLU A 45 16.96 32.99 16.80
N GLU A 46 18.27 33.11 17.06
CA GLU A 46 19.17 31.97 16.96
C GLU A 46 18.62 30.86 17.86
N PRO A 47 18.42 29.63 17.34
CA PRO A 47 17.89 28.53 18.14
C PRO A 47 18.73 28.37 19.40
N GLN A 48 18.12 28.63 20.55
CA GLN A 48 18.80 28.51 21.85
C GLN A 48 19.42 27.11 21.96
N ALA A 49 20.75 27.06 22.04
CA ALA A 49 21.48 25.82 22.21
C ALA A 49 21.06 25.17 23.54
N TRP A 50 20.49 23.97 23.47
CA TRP A 50 20.02 23.26 24.65
C TRP A 50 21.20 22.92 25.57
N PRO A 51 21.20 23.35 26.84
CA PRO A 51 22.38 23.31 27.69
C PRO A 51 22.91 21.88 27.93
N GLU A 52 22.04 20.87 27.89
CA GLU A 52 22.42 19.46 28.10
C GLU A 52 22.65 18.66 26.80
N ALA A 53 22.71 19.32 25.64
CA ALA A 53 22.84 18.62 24.35
C ALA A 53 24.05 17.67 24.29
N GLU A 54 25.18 18.04 24.90
CA GLU A 54 26.36 17.17 24.91
C GLU A 54 26.18 15.98 25.86
N THR A 55 25.52 16.17 26.99
CA THR A 55 25.19 15.08 27.93
C THR A 55 24.25 14.07 27.29
N VAL A 56 23.22 14.53 26.57
CA VAL A 56 22.31 13.64 25.85
C VAL A 56 23.04 12.89 24.75
N ARG A 57 23.91 13.57 23.98
CA ARG A 57 24.73 12.90 22.95
C ARG A 57 25.68 11.87 23.56
N MET A 58 26.30 12.16 24.70
CA MET A 58 27.13 11.22 25.44
C MET A 58 26.32 9.99 25.88
N LEU A 59 25.12 10.19 26.43
CA LEU A 59 24.24 9.12 26.84
C LEU A 59 23.83 8.24 25.65
N LEU A 60 23.43 8.85 24.53
CA LEU A 60 23.06 8.13 23.31
C LEU A 60 24.23 7.36 22.70
N ARG A 61 25.45 7.90 22.73
CA ARG A 61 26.65 7.17 22.29
C ARG A 61 26.96 5.97 23.18
N ALA A 62 26.76 6.11 24.50
CA ALA A 62 26.94 5.02 25.44
C ALA A 62 25.92 3.89 25.22
N ASP A 63 24.65 4.24 25.00
CA ASP A 63 23.57 3.30 24.71
C ASP A 63 23.82 2.52 23.41
N ALA A 64 24.20 3.22 22.34
CA ALA A 64 24.57 2.58 21.07
C ALA A 64 25.77 1.62 21.21
N ALA A 65 26.76 1.98 22.03
CA ALA A 65 27.92 1.11 22.29
C ALA A 65 27.53 -0.16 23.07
N ALA A 66 26.58 -0.06 24.00
CA ALA A 66 26.04 -1.21 24.74
C ALA A 66 25.29 -2.17 23.81
N ALA A 67 24.40 -1.66 22.95
CA ALA A 67 23.69 -2.47 21.98
C ALA A 67 24.64 -3.21 21.00
N LEU A 68 25.73 -2.56 20.58
CA LEU A 68 26.74 -3.21 19.74
C LEU A 68 27.59 -4.24 20.50
N ALA A 69 27.78 -4.09 21.80
CA ALA A 69 28.45 -5.08 22.63
C ALA A 69 27.61 -6.35 22.74
N ASP A 70 26.29 -6.23 22.86
CA ASP A 70 25.36 -7.37 22.87
C ASP A 70 25.38 -8.14 21.55
N CYS A 71 25.57 -7.44 20.42
CA CYS A 71 25.75 -8.07 19.10
C CYS A 71 27.10 -8.82 18.93
N ARG A 72 28.08 -8.68 19.83
CA ARG A 72 29.34 -9.45 19.75
C ARG A 72 29.18 -10.88 20.24
N VAL A 73 28.06 -11.22 20.88
CA VAL A 73 27.74 -12.60 21.25
C VAL A 73 27.49 -13.41 19.98
N PRO A 74 28.28 -14.48 19.70
CA PRO A 74 28.08 -15.30 18.52
C PRO A 74 26.66 -15.88 18.48
N GLY A 75 25.89 -15.52 17.44
CA GLY A 75 24.54 -16.04 17.20
C GLY A 75 23.37 -15.07 17.41
N ILE A 76 23.58 -13.87 17.98
CA ILE A 76 22.49 -12.89 18.21
C ILE A 76 22.31 -11.95 17.02
N CYS A 77 23.40 -11.50 16.41
CA CYS A 77 23.36 -10.63 15.23
C CYS A 77 23.98 -11.38 14.04
N PRO A 78 23.28 -11.53 12.90
CA PRO A 78 23.83 -12.24 11.76
C PRO A 78 24.95 -11.39 11.14
N ALA A 79 26.20 -11.71 11.46
CA ALA A 79 27.33 -11.30 10.66
C ALA A 79 27.15 -11.93 9.27
N GLY A 80 27.10 -11.09 8.24
CA GLY A 80 26.69 -11.48 6.89
C GLY A 80 27.29 -12.80 6.40
N ALA A 81 26.42 -13.77 6.14
CA ALA A 81 26.66 -14.88 5.22
C ALA A 81 25.32 -15.56 4.95
N GLY A 82 24.94 -15.61 3.68
CA GLY A 82 23.81 -16.39 3.20
C GLY A 82 23.95 -17.83 3.67
N SER A 83 23.15 -18.21 4.64
CA SER A 83 23.07 -19.57 5.14
C SER A 83 21.73 -20.10 4.68
N ALA A 84 21.75 -20.78 3.53
CA ALA A 84 20.63 -21.55 3.04
C ALA A 84 20.22 -22.59 4.10
N PRO A 85 18.92 -22.77 4.38
CA PRO A 85 18.50 -23.74 5.39
C PRO A 85 18.72 -25.17 4.87
N ALA A 86 19.28 -26.00 5.76
CA ALA A 86 19.53 -27.41 5.56
C ALA A 86 18.23 -28.19 5.30
N SER A 87 18.27 -29.04 4.27
CA SER A 87 17.19 -29.93 3.88
C SER A 87 17.02 -31.08 4.89
N GLY A 88 15.88 -31.11 5.58
CA GLY A 88 15.40 -32.27 6.35
C GLY A 88 14.73 -33.32 5.45
N PRO A 89 14.49 -34.55 5.96
CA PRO A 89 14.11 -35.70 5.15
C PRO A 89 12.74 -35.50 4.45
N ALA A 90 12.70 -35.88 3.18
CA ALA A 90 11.57 -35.72 2.28
C ALA A 90 10.35 -36.55 2.75
N ALA A 91 9.32 -35.83 3.21
CA ALA A 91 7.95 -36.33 3.30
C ALA A 91 7.35 -36.45 1.88
N PRO A 92 6.41 -37.39 1.64
CA PRO A 92 5.86 -37.67 0.30
C PRO A 92 5.33 -36.38 -0.31
N ALA A 93 5.60 -36.17 -1.62
CA ALA A 93 5.38 -34.93 -2.37
C ALA A 93 4.00 -34.30 -2.10
N ALA A 94 3.92 -33.56 -1.00
CA ALA A 94 2.81 -32.73 -0.64
C ALA A 94 2.79 -31.63 -1.69
N ARG A 95 1.62 -31.39 -2.30
CA ARG A 95 1.43 -30.21 -3.14
C ARG A 95 2.05 -29.03 -2.41
N SER A 96 3.04 -28.38 -3.03
CA SER A 96 3.83 -27.32 -2.40
C SER A 96 2.88 -26.41 -1.64
N LEU A 97 2.94 -26.48 -0.31
CA LEU A 97 2.15 -25.60 0.51
C LEU A 97 2.75 -24.21 0.27
N ASP A 98 1.99 -23.32 -0.35
CA ASP A 98 2.40 -21.93 -0.46
C ASP A 98 2.74 -21.40 0.93
N ASP A 99 3.87 -20.68 1.00
CA ASP A 99 4.32 -20.03 2.21
C ASP A 99 3.54 -18.71 2.34
N ILE A 100 2.52 -18.72 3.20
CA ILE A 100 1.61 -17.60 3.43
C ILE A 100 1.84 -17.06 4.85
N ARG A 101 2.38 -15.85 4.94
CA ARG A 101 2.58 -15.14 6.22
C ARG A 101 1.77 -13.87 6.26
N VAL A 102 1.06 -13.65 7.36
CA VAL A 102 0.40 -12.36 7.63
C VAL A 102 1.45 -11.42 8.21
N LEU A 103 1.67 -10.28 7.56
CA LEU A 103 2.64 -9.27 8.00
C LEU A 103 2.00 -8.25 8.94
N ALA A 104 0.78 -7.82 8.61
CA ALA A 104 0.05 -6.84 9.41
C ALA A 104 -1.46 -6.89 9.11
N ILE A 105 -2.28 -6.69 10.14
CA ILE A 105 -3.71 -6.41 10.02
C ILE A 105 -3.95 -5.03 10.63
N PHE A 106 -4.56 -4.12 9.88
CA PHE A 106 -4.68 -2.71 10.29
C PHE A 106 -5.89 -2.02 9.68
N GLY A 107 -6.30 -0.89 10.28
CA GLY A 107 -7.52 -0.17 9.92
C GLY A 107 -8.70 -0.54 10.82
N MET A 108 -9.91 -0.10 10.44
CA MET A 108 -11.10 -0.26 11.28
C MET A 108 -12.34 -0.62 10.46
N ALA A 109 -13.15 -1.54 10.96
CA ALA A 109 -14.42 -1.96 10.36
C ALA A 109 -14.31 -2.21 8.85
N ARG A 110 -14.97 -1.38 8.03
CA ARG A 110 -15.05 -1.52 6.56
C ARG A 110 -13.76 -1.13 5.83
N SER A 111 -12.81 -0.52 6.52
CA SER A 111 -11.50 -0.15 5.99
C SER A 111 -10.37 -1.05 6.51
N LEU A 112 -10.71 -2.20 7.11
CA LEU A 112 -9.74 -3.18 7.55
C LEU A 112 -8.94 -3.73 6.36
N ARG A 113 -7.62 -3.70 6.49
CA ARG A 113 -6.65 -4.13 5.49
C ARG A 113 -5.70 -5.13 6.09
N VAL A 114 -5.12 -5.95 5.22
CA VAL A 114 -4.10 -6.92 5.59
C VAL A 114 -2.99 -6.93 4.55
N ASP A 115 -1.76 -6.97 5.04
CA ASP A 115 -0.58 -7.22 4.23
C ASP A 115 -0.17 -8.68 4.40
N LEU A 116 -0.08 -9.39 3.28
CA LEU A 116 0.28 -10.81 3.21
C LEU A 116 1.56 -10.95 2.41
N ASN A 117 2.48 -11.78 2.90
CA ASN A 117 3.57 -12.31 2.12
C ASN A 117 3.19 -13.71 1.62
N VAL A 118 3.07 -13.87 0.31
CA VAL A 118 2.79 -15.15 -0.36
C VAL A 118 3.98 -15.50 -1.23
N ASN A 119 4.73 -16.53 -0.85
CA ASN A 119 5.93 -17.00 -1.58
C ASN A 119 6.95 -15.87 -1.88
N GLY A 120 7.10 -14.90 -0.96
CA GLY A 120 8.00 -13.76 -1.11
C GLY A 120 7.37 -12.51 -1.73
N ALA A 121 6.16 -12.61 -2.29
CA ALA A 121 5.43 -11.46 -2.84
C ALA A 121 4.54 -10.82 -1.77
N VAL A 122 4.70 -9.52 -1.54
CA VAL A 122 3.83 -8.77 -0.62
C VAL A 122 2.60 -8.26 -1.37
N LEU A 123 1.43 -8.70 -0.91
CA LEU A 123 0.13 -8.35 -1.43
C LEU A 123 -0.70 -7.68 -0.33
N ARG A 124 -1.44 -6.63 -0.70
CA ARG A 124 -2.34 -5.93 0.21
C ARG A 124 -3.78 -6.25 -0.16
N TYR A 125 -4.57 -6.64 0.83
CA TYR A 125 -5.99 -6.89 0.68
C TYR A 125 -6.82 -5.94 1.55
N GLN A 126 -8.11 -5.84 1.23
CA GLN A 126 -9.09 -5.07 1.97
C GLN A 126 -10.32 -5.93 2.24
N SER A 127 -10.88 -5.84 3.45
CA SER A 127 -12.13 -6.51 3.78
C SER A 127 -13.24 -6.18 2.77
N GLY A 128 -13.98 -7.20 2.34
CA GLY A 128 -15.02 -7.10 1.31
C GLY A 128 -14.52 -7.08 -0.13
N ARG A 129 -13.20 -7.16 -0.37
CA ARG A 129 -12.62 -7.34 -1.71
C ARG A 129 -11.84 -8.64 -1.76
N GLY A 130 -12.21 -9.53 -2.68
CA GLY A 130 -11.52 -10.80 -2.87
C GLY A 130 -10.11 -10.61 -3.44
N ALA A 131 -9.96 -9.79 -4.48
CA ALA A 131 -8.68 -9.58 -5.13
C ALA A 131 -7.77 -8.61 -4.35
N PRO A 132 -6.43 -8.76 -4.44
CA PRO A 132 -5.50 -7.82 -3.84
C PRO A 132 -5.68 -6.41 -4.44
N ILE A 133 -5.58 -5.38 -3.59
CA ILE A 133 -5.70 -3.97 -3.95
C ILE A 133 -4.34 -3.31 -4.23
N ALA A 134 -3.23 -3.94 -3.82
CA ALA A 134 -1.87 -3.53 -4.15
C ALA A 134 -0.90 -4.71 -4.05
N GLY A 135 0.30 -4.55 -4.61
CA GLY A 135 1.33 -5.58 -4.70
C GLY A 135 1.59 -6.02 -6.14
N ALA A 136 2.68 -6.76 -6.36
CA ALA A 136 2.98 -7.31 -7.68
C ALA A 136 1.88 -8.31 -8.06
N ALA A 137 1.24 -8.12 -9.22
CA ALA A 137 0.17 -8.98 -9.68
C ALA A 137 0.71 -10.40 -9.92
N VAL A 138 0.43 -11.31 -9.00
CA VAL A 138 0.74 -12.73 -9.15
C VAL A 138 -0.43 -13.39 -9.85
N ALA A 139 -0.19 -14.03 -11.00
CA ALA A 139 -1.19 -14.87 -11.64
C ALA A 139 -1.66 -15.95 -10.64
N GLY A 140 -2.97 -16.08 -10.45
CA GLY A 140 -3.51 -17.00 -9.44
C GLY A 140 -3.36 -16.53 -8.00
N ALA A 141 -3.40 -15.21 -7.75
CA ALA A 141 -3.48 -14.68 -6.39
C ALA A 141 -4.67 -15.28 -5.62
N TYR A 142 -4.48 -15.51 -4.32
CA TYR A 142 -5.55 -15.93 -3.42
C TYR A 142 -6.67 -14.90 -3.38
N GLN A 143 -7.91 -15.38 -3.25
CA GLN A 143 -9.07 -14.56 -2.94
C GLN A 143 -9.22 -14.43 -1.44
N LEU A 144 -9.35 -13.20 -0.93
CA LEU A 144 -9.69 -12.94 0.45
C LEU A 144 -11.17 -13.24 0.70
N LEU A 145 -11.44 -14.17 1.61
CA LEU A 145 -12.80 -14.51 2.05
C LEU A 145 -13.20 -13.67 3.26
N ALA A 146 -12.34 -13.63 4.28
CA ALA A 146 -12.61 -12.93 5.53
C ALA A 146 -11.30 -12.57 6.27
N ILE A 147 -11.40 -11.55 7.12
CA ILE A 147 -10.40 -11.21 8.13
C ILE A 147 -11.11 -11.36 9.48
N GLU A 148 -10.65 -12.30 10.31
CA GLU A 148 -11.29 -12.70 11.57
C GLU A 148 -10.22 -12.69 12.66
N ASP A 149 -10.40 -11.83 13.67
CA ASP A 149 -9.43 -11.58 14.74
C ASP A 149 -8.01 -11.29 14.21
N ALA A 150 -7.06 -12.19 14.49
CA ALA A 150 -5.68 -12.12 14.04
C ALA A 150 -5.40 -12.99 12.80
N CYS A 151 -6.42 -13.55 12.15
CA CYS A 151 -6.28 -14.50 11.06
C CYS A 151 -7.00 -14.04 9.79
N VAL A 152 -6.55 -14.55 8.65
CA VAL A 152 -7.17 -14.35 7.35
C VAL A 152 -7.59 -15.68 6.75
N ARG A 153 -8.76 -15.68 6.12
CA ARG A 153 -9.28 -16.80 5.33
C ARG A 153 -9.14 -16.49 3.85
N LEU A 154 -8.48 -17.39 3.15
CA LEU A 154 -8.10 -17.25 1.74
C LEU A 154 -8.64 -18.43 0.94
N SER A 155 -8.94 -18.24 -0.34
CA SER A 155 -9.30 -19.31 -1.26
C SER A 155 -8.54 -19.22 -2.57
N ARG A 156 -8.08 -20.37 -3.07
CA ARG A 156 -7.54 -20.51 -4.42
C ARG A 156 -7.94 -21.86 -4.96
N ASP A 157 -8.48 -21.88 -6.18
CA ASP A 157 -8.91 -23.10 -6.87
C ASP A 157 -9.88 -23.97 -6.03
N GLY A 158 -10.74 -23.33 -5.25
CA GLY A 158 -11.69 -24.01 -4.36
C GLY A 158 -11.09 -24.56 -3.06
N LEU A 159 -9.79 -24.34 -2.81
CA LEU A 159 -9.13 -24.73 -1.57
C LEU A 159 -9.03 -23.54 -0.63
N GLU A 160 -9.61 -23.69 0.56
CA GLU A 160 -9.49 -22.70 1.64
C GLU A 160 -8.15 -22.85 2.39
N ARG A 161 -7.59 -21.71 2.78
CA ARG A 161 -6.37 -21.58 3.58
C ARG A 161 -6.59 -20.56 4.68
N ILE A 162 -5.97 -20.79 5.82
CA ILE A 162 -5.99 -19.87 6.95
C ILE A 162 -4.54 -19.52 7.29
N ALA A 163 -4.26 -18.24 7.44
CA ALA A 163 -2.98 -17.74 7.92
C ALA A 163 -3.24 -16.74 9.05
N CYS A 164 -2.47 -16.85 10.14
CA CYS A 164 -2.61 -15.96 11.29
C CYS A 164 -1.38 -15.07 11.43
N LEU A 165 -1.60 -13.89 11.98
CA LEU A 165 -0.56 -12.98 12.40
C LEU A 165 0.23 -13.65 13.52
N ASP A 166 1.52 -13.83 13.29
CA ASP A 166 2.43 -14.30 14.32
C ASP A 166 2.79 -13.10 15.22
N LEU A 167 2.21 -13.08 16.42
CA LEU A 167 2.47 -12.06 17.43
C LEU A 167 3.75 -12.31 18.22
N GLY A 168 4.62 -13.22 17.76
CA GLY A 168 5.86 -13.56 18.43
C GLY A 168 5.58 -14.27 19.75
N ARG A 169 4.78 -15.36 19.72
CA ARG A 169 4.71 -16.22 20.90
C ARG A 169 6.11 -16.75 21.19
N ALA A 170 6.72 -16.21 22.23
CA ALA A 170 7.84 -16.84 22.90
C ALA A 170 7.36 -18.23 23.32
N HIS A 171 7.80 -19.25 22.59
CA HIS A 171 7.61 -20.62 23.04
C HIS A 171 8.47 -20.77 24.32
N PRO A 172 7.89 -21.28 25.42
CA PRO A 172 8.66 -21.52 26.64
C PRO A 172 9.79 -22.54 26.43
#